data_AF-A0A0F8Y9P6-F1
#
_entry.id   AF-A0A0F8Y9P6-F1
#
_cell.length_a   1.000
_cell.length_b   1.000
_cell.length_c   1.000
_cell.angle_alpha   90.00
_cell.angle_beta   90.00
_cell.angle_gamma   90.00
#
_symmetry.space_group_name_H-M   'P 1'
#
loop_
_entity.id
_entity.type
_entity.pdbx_description
1 polymer ?
#
loop_
_entity_poly.entity_id
_entity_poly.type
_entity_poly.pdbx_seq_one_letter_code
_entity_poly.pdbx_strand_id
1 'polypeptide(L)'
;MSVKEDDYVKKTFYSIYGGKVVRQWFQDDKPEGLSNLTKRVTPESKRVVWYKPYIFTGKLTNVTEKKNDALDGVFEIHLEVDGTDVLVFKSQSGYHKSFLLRMQNFPVGEELTFSPYNFKDREEDKRIIGMVIKDESGESIPAFYTKEDPKDLPQPTQNRKKEWNWTKVEEFLDDRFDEWYESYFAETTEEVVEGDEESPNIKDKEGDDLPF
;
A
#
# COMPACT_ATOMS: atom_id res chain seq x y z
N MET A 1 -0.66 -18.01 39.06
CA MET A 1 0.09 -18.02 37.78
C MET A 1 -0.45 -16.87 36.98
N SER A 2 0.35 -15.80 36.84
CA SER A 2 -0.04 -14.62 36.07
C SER A 2 0.02 -14.98 34.58
N VAL A 3 -1.08 -14.75 33.88
CA VAL A 3 -1.15 -14.78 32.41
C VAL A 3 -0.23 -13.66 31.93
N LYS A 4 0.70 -13.98 31.04
CA LYS A 4 1.61 -13.01 30.42
C LYS A 4 0.76 -12.07 29.58
N GLU A 5 0.92 -10.76 29.80
CA GLU A 5 0.46 -9.75 28.84
C GLU A 5 1.09 -10.08 27.49
N ASP A 6 0.25 -10.36 26.49
CA ASP A 6 0.68 -10.45 25.11
C ASP A 6 1.29 -9.10 24.71
N ASP A 7 2.59 -9.08 24.41
CA ASP A 7 3.28 -7.93 23.82
C ASP A 7 2.68 -7.67 22.42
N TYR A 8 1.56 -6.93 22.37
CA TYR A 8 0.98 -6.46 21.12
C TYR A 8 1.97 -5.51 20.45
N VAL A 9 2.70 -6.01 19.44
CA VAL A 9 3.55 -5.17 18.59
C VAL A 9 2.65 -4.23 17.81
N LYS A 10 2.66 -2.95 18.19
CA LYS A 10 1.82 -1.93 17.57
C LYS A 10 2.30 -1.64 16.15
N LYS A 11 1.54 -2.07 15.16
CA LYS A 11 1.81 -1.77 13.74
C LYS A 11 1.55 -0.29 13.42
N THR A 12 2.43 0.31 12.62
CA THR A 12 2.28 1.68 12.10
C THR A 12 1.96 1.63 10.61
N PHE A 13 0.81 2.19 10.24
CA PHE A 13 0.34 2.18 8.86
C PHE A 13 0.71 3.46 8.11
N TYR A 14 1.16 3.28 6.87
CA TYR A 14 1.51 4.31 5.91
C TYR A 14 0.71 4.11 4.63
N SER A 15 0.46 5.21 3.92
CA SER A 15 -0.22 5.19 2.62
C SER A 15 0.55 6.03 1.59
N ILE A 16 0.17 5.94 0.32
CA ILE A 16 0.80 6.74 -0.74
C ILE A 16 -0.09 7.92 -1.13
N TYR A 17 0.43 9.14 -1.00
CA TYR A 17 -0.25 10.36 -1.43
C TYR A 17 0.67 11.25 -2.26
N GLY A 18 0.21 11.67 -3.44
CA GLY A 18 0.96 12.57 -4.31
C GLY A 18 2.34 12.03 -4.71
N GLY A 19 2.50 10.71 -4.80
CA GLY A 19 3.78 10.08 -5.09
C GLY A 19 4.76 10.16 -3.92
N LYS A 20 4.29 10.18 -2.69
CA LYS A 20 5.12 10.10 -1.47
C LYS A 20 4.48 9.11 -0.50
N VAL A 21 5.31 8.36 0.22
CA VAL A 21 4.82 7.63 1.38
C VAL A 21 4.48 8.64 2.46
N VAL A 22 3.30 8.51 3.06
CA VAL A 22 2.80 9.41 4.08
C VAL A 22 2.19 8.62 5.23
N ARG A 23 2.32 9.17 6.43
CA ARG A 23 1.47 8.80 7.56
C ARG A 23 0.32 9.79 7.66
N GLN A 24 -0.87 9.31 7.97
CA GLN A 24 -2.10 10.11 8.04
C GLN A 24 -2.64 10.17 9.47
N TRP A 25 -3.20 11.32 9.85
CA TRP A 25 -3.92 11.53 11.10
C TRP A 25 -5.28 12.15 10.78
N PHE A 26 -6.34 11.46 11.18
CA PHE A 26 -7.74 11.85 10.96
C PHE A 26 -8.26 12.60 12.19
N GLN A 27 -8.03 13.90 12.23
CA GLN A 27 -8.46 14.77 13.33
C GLN A 27 -8.55 16.22 12.85
N ASP A 28 -9.48 16.99 13.42
CA ASP A 28 -9.74 18.37 13.02
C ASP A 28 -8.59 19.31 13.36
N ASP A 29 -8.06 19.15 14.57
CA ASP A 29 -6.92 19.92 15.09
C ASP A 29 -5.59 19.31 14.66
N LYS A 30 -4.56 20.16 14.56
CA LYS A 30 -3.20 19.69 14.23
C LYS A 30 -2.69 18.80 15.37
N PRO A 31 -2.22 17.57 15.08
CA PRO A 31 -1.56 16.73 16.08
C PRO A 31 -0.43 17.48 16.79
N GLU A 32 -0.47 17.48 18.13
CA GLU A 32 0.57 18.09 18.95
C GLU A 32 1.90 17.34 18.82
N GLY A 33 3.02 18.06 18.96
CA GLY A 33 4.37 17.47 18.89
C GLY A 33 4.87 17.10 17.49
N LEU A 34 4.05 17.24 16.44
CA LEU A 34 4.44 16.92 15.06
C LEU A 34 4.73 18.18 14.22
N SER A 35 5.94 18.23 13.66
CA SER A 35 6.37 19.25 12.69
C SER A 35 6.14 18.80 11.23
N ASN A 36 6.11 19.76 10.31
CA ASN A 36 6.01 19.53 8.86
C ASN A 36 4.78 18.73 8.39
N LEU A 37 3.65 18.90 9.09
CA LEU A 37 2.37 18.34 8.68
C LEU A 37 1.71 19.23 7.61
N THR A 38 1.11 18.59 6.61
CA THR A 38 0.26 19.25 5.62
C THR A 38 -1.20 18.93 5.90
N LYS A 39 -2.06 19.96 5.94
CA LYS A 39 -3.52 19.81 6.11
C LYS A 39 -4.18 19.55 4.77
N ARG A 40 -5.08 18.58 4.72
CA ARG A 40 -6.06 18.41 3.64
C ARG A 40 -7.45 18.38 4.24
N VAL A 41 -8.39 19.05 3.60
CA VAL A 41 -9.81 18.93 3.90
C VAL A 41 -10.44 18.16 2.74
N THR A 42 -11.06 17.03 3.04
CA THR A 42 -11.74 16.23 2.01
C THR A 42 -13.02 16.97 1.59
N PRO A 43 -13.22 17.27 0.30
CA PRO A 43 -14.34 18.11 -0.14
C PRO A 43 -15.72 17.54 0.24
N GLU A 44 -15.87 16.22 0.17
CA GLU A 44 -17.16 15.54 0.37
C GLU A 44 -17.51 15.33 1.84
N SER A 45 -16.53 14.97 2.68
CA SER A 45 -16.79 14.60 4.07
C SER A 45 -16.43 15.69 5.08
N LYS A 46 -15.86 16.83 4.62
CA LYS A 46 -15.20 17.86 5.44
C LYS A 46 -14.14 17.32 6.41
N ARG A 47 -13.77 16.04 6.31
CA ARG A 47 -12.78 15.41 7.19
C ARG A 47 -11.42 16.04 6.95
N VAL A 48 -10.81 16.48 8.04
CA VAL A 48 -9.44 16.95 8.06
C VAL A 48 -8.50 15.76 8.15
N VAL A 49 -7.55 15.71 7.22
CA VAL A 49 -6.46 14.74 7.21
C VAL A 49 -5.16 15.51 7.26
N TRP A 50 -4.37 15.27 8.29
CA TRP A 50 -2.98 15.72 8.36
C TRP A 50 -2.08 14.62 7.81
N TYR A 51 -1.06 14.99 7.03
CA TYR A 51 -0.09 14.03 6.54
C TYR A 51 1.33 14.54 6.59
N LYS A 52 2.27 13.62 6.80
CA LYS A 52 3.73 13.87 6.80
C LYS A 52 4.41 12.87 5.86
N PRO A 53 5.25 13.34 4.92
CA PRO A 53 6.05 12.45 4.08
C PRO A 53 7.09 11.66 4.89
N TYR A 54 7.30 10.41 4.49
CA TYR A 54 8.32 9.52 5.05
C TYR A 54 9.12 8.86 3.93
N ILE A 55 10.35 8.47 4.27
CA ILE A 55 11.10 7.47 3.52
C ILE A 55 10.68 6.13 4.12
N PHE A 56 10.24 5.20 3.28
CA PHE A 56 9.81 3.88 3.71
C PHE A 56 10.87 2.87 3.32
N THR A 57 11.59 2.40 4.33
CA THR A 57 12.76 1.54 4.19
C THR A 57 12.72 0.50 5.29
N GLY A 58 13.09 -0.73 4.97
CA GLY A 58 13.22 -1.81 5.95
C GLY A 58 13.26 -3.16 5.27
N LYS A 59 13.41 -4.22 6.06
CA LYS A 59 13.40 -5.59 5.54
C LYS A 59 11.97 -6.05 5.33
N LEU A 60 11.65 -6.50 4.12
CA LEU A 60 10.32 -6.99 3.80
C LEU A 60 10.03 -8.28 4.58
N THR A 61 9.11 -8.22 5.54
CA THR A 61 8.77 -9.36 6.41
C THR A 61 7.48 -10.04 5.99
N ASN A 62 6.55 -9.32 5.38
CA ASN A 62 5.29 -9.89 4.90
C ASN A 62 4.66 -9.04 3.78
N VAL A 63 3.88 -9.68 2.92
CA VAL A 63 3.05 -9.02 1.91
C VAL A 63 1.68 -9.66 1.89
N THR A 64 0.63 -8.91 2.24
CA THR A 64 -0.74 -9.46 2.22
C THR A 64 -1.65 -8.60 1.36
N GLU A 65 -2.52 -9.24 0.57
CA GLU A 65 -3.66 -8.57 -0.04
C GLU A 65 -4.87 -8.64 0.92
N LYS A 66 -5.50 -7.50 1.18
CA LYS A 66 -6.68 -7.38 2.03
C LYS A 66 -7.80 -6.66 1.31
N LYS A 67 -9.04 -7.11 1.51
CA LYS A 67 -10.22 -6.34 1.09
C LYS A 67 -10.33 -5.11 1.99
N ASN A 68 -10.56 -3.94 1.40
CA ASN A 68 -10.87 -2.73 2.15
C ASN A 68 -12.37 -2.75 2.50
N ASP A 69 -12.70 -2.98 3.76
CA ASP A 69 -14.09 -3.07 4.23
C ASP A 69 -14.87 -1.76 4.08
N ALA A 70 -14.16 -0.62 4.06
CA ALA A 70 -14.78 0.69 3.89
C ALA A 70 -15.01 1.04 2.41
N LEU A 71 -14.35 0.34 1.47
CA LEU A 71 -14.42 0.60 0.04
C LEU A 71 -14.64 -0.71 -0.72
N ASP A 72 -15.91 -1.03 -0.99
CA ASP A 72 -16.28 -2.29 -1.64
C ASP A 72 -15.50 -2.51 -2.95
N GLY A 73 -14.99 -3.73 -3.12
CA GLY A 73 -14.18 -4.14 -4.27
C GLY A 73 -12.77 -3.55 -4.35
N VAL A 74 -12.31 -2.78 -3.36
CA VAL A 74 -10.94 -2.28 -3.32
C VAL A 74 -10.07 -3.24 -2.53
N PHE A 75 -9.09 -3.83 -3.18
CA PHE A 75 -8.04 -4.59 -2.52
C PHE A 75 -6.82 -3.71 -2.26
N GLU A 76 -6.19 -3.95 -1.11
CA GLU A 76 -5.01 -3.24 -0.64
C GLU A 76 -3.87 -4.21 -0.39
N ILE A 77 -2.68 -3.84 -0.86
CA ILE A 77 -1.44 -4.55 -0.56
C ILE A 77 -0.83 -3.92 0.68
N HIS A 78 -0.58 -4.75 1.68
CA HIS A 78 0.12 -4.40 2.90
C HIS A 78 1.56 -4.93 2.80
N LEU A 79 2.52 -4.04 2.60
CA LEU A 79 3.95 -4.37 2.68
C LEU A 79 4.44 -4.10 4.09
N GLU A 80 4.73 -5.15 4.84
CA GLU A 80 5.27 -5.05 6.19
C GLU A 80 6.80 -5.05 6.15
N VAL A 81 7.39 -4.04 6.80
CA VAL A 81 8.84 -3.95 6.99
C VAL A 81 9.19 -3.94 8.46
N ASP A 82 10.28 -4.64 8.80
CA ASP A 82 10.80 -4.78 10.15
C ASP A 82 9.75 -5.24 11.19
N GLY A 83 8.70 -5.93 10.75
CA GLY A 83 7.62 -6.45 11.59
C GLY A 83 6.65 -5.39 12.17
N THR A 84 6.82 -4.10 11.85
CA THR A 84 6.13 -3.01 12.55
C THR A 84 5.51 -1.99 11.61
N ASP A 85 6.18 -1.67 10.49
CA ASP A 85 5.77 -0.61 9.59
C ASP A 85 5.08 -1.21 8.37
N VAL A 86 3.87 -0.76 8.05
CA VAL A 86 3.03 -1.32 6.98
C VAL A 86 2.71 -0.27 5.94
N LEU A 87 3.20 -0.42 4.71
CA LEU A 87 2.85 0.42 3.57
C LEU A 87 1.63 -0.16 2.84
N VAL A 88 0.59 0.66 2.71
CA VAL A 88 -0.69 0.28 2.12
C VAL A 88 -0.93 1.02 0.80
N PHE A 89 -1.22 0.29 -0.27
CA PHE A 89 -1.66 0.84 -1.55
C PHE A 89 -2.62 -0.10 -2.30
N LYS A 90 -3.42 0.46 -3.19
CA LYS A 90 -4.43 -0.30 -3.95
C LYS A 90 -3.79 -1.30 -4.91
N SER A 91 -4.35 -2.51 -4.96
CA SER A 91 -3.99 -3.58 -5.92
C SER A 91 -4.10 -3.08 -7.37
N GLN A 92 -5.16 -2.35 -7.73
CA GLN A 92 -5.30 -1.82 -9.11
C GLN A 92 -4.53 -0.51 -9.39
N SER A 93 -3.44 -0.23 -8.66
CA SER A 93 -2.65 1.00 -8.81
C SER A 93 -1.37 0.80 -9.63
N GLY A 94 -0.87 1.89 -10.22
CA GLY A 94 0.45 1.89 -10.84
C GLY A 94 1.60 1.52 -9.87
N TYR A 95 1.38 1.69 -8.56
CA TYR A 95 2.34 1.27 -7.52
C TYR A 95 2.38 -0.26 -7.40
N HIS A 96 1.23 -0.93 -7.35
CA HIS A 96 1.15 -2.39 -7.33
C HIS A 96 1.75 -3.01 -8.58
N LYS A 97 1.38 -2.50 -9.77
CA LYS A 97 1.99 -2.95 -11.02
C LYS A 97 3.52 -2.78 -11.00
N SER A 98 4.03 -1.66 -10.46
CA SER A 98 5.48 -1.43 -10.36
C SER A 98 6.17 -2.41 -9.41
N PHE A 99 5.48 -2.82 -8.34
CA PHE A 99 5.91 -3.83 -7.39
C PHE A 99 5.95 -5.22 -8.05
N LEU A 100 4.85 -5.68 -8.64
CA LEU A 100 4.75 -7.00 -9.28
C LEU A 100 5.80 -7.20 -10.39
N LEU A 101 6.04 -6.14 -11.19
CA LEU A 101 7.04 -6.21 -12.26
C LEU A 101 8.48 -6.37 -11.76
N ARG A 102 8.75 -6.13 -10.46
CA ARG A 102 10.10 -6.15 -9.88
C ARG A 102 10.30 -7.22 -8.81
N MET A 103 9.23 -7.74 -8.21
CA MET A 103 9.31 -8.62 -7.03
C MET A 103 10.23 -9.83 -7.21
N GLN A 104 10.28 -10.40 -8.41
CA GLN A 104 11.14 -11.53 -8.75
C GLN A 104 12.64 -11.20 -8.72
N ASN A 105 13.01 -9.92 -8.72
CA ASN A 105 14.39 -9.44 -8.55
C ASN A 105 14.67 -8.96 -7.13
N PHE A 106 13.74 -9.08 -6.17
CA PHE A 106 13.99 -8.58 -4.82
C PHE A 106 15.03 -9.44 -4.11
N PRO A 107 16.04 -8.80 -3.48
CA PRO A 107 16.89 -9.48 -2.51
C PRO A 107 16.09 -9.71 -1.21
N VAL A 108 15.30 -10.78 -1.17
CA VAL A 108 14.46 -11.09 -0.01
C VAL A 108 15.33 -11.30 1.24
N GLY A 109 14.95 -10.67 2.35
CA GLY A 109 15.71 -10.67 3.61
C GLY A 109 16.71 -9.50 3.77
N GLU A 110 16.94 -8.76 2.70
CA GLU A 110 17.71 -7.50 2.71
C GLU A 110 16.78 -6.28 2.85
N GLU A 111 17.38 -5.14 3.14
CA GLU A 111 16.67 -3.87 3.28
C GLU A 111 16.24 -3.34 1.91
N LEU A 112 14.98 -2.92 1.80
CA LEU A 112 14.42 -2.32 0.59
C LEU A 112 13.92 -0.91 0.88
N THR A 113 14.18 0.02 -0.04
CA THR A 113 13.63 1.38 0.02
C THR A 113 12.54 1.57 -1.05
N PHE A 114 11.34 1.94 -0.61
CA PHE A 114 10.16 2.14 -1.47
C PHE A 114 9.93 3.63 -1.71
N SER A 115 10.12 4.06 -2.95
CA SER A 115 10.00 5.45 -3.38
C SER A 115 8.91 5.60 -4.46
N PRO A 116 7.64 5.81 -4.06
CA PRO A 116 6.57 6.07 -5.01
C PRO A 116 6.82 7.39 -5.74
N TYR A 117 6.23 7.52 -6.93
CA TYR A 117 6.22 8.76 -7.69
C TYR A 117 4.87 8.94 -8.40
N ASN A 118 4.51 10.20 -8.59
CA ASN A 118 3.29 10.58 -9.28
C ASN A 118 3.49 11.96 -9.90
N PHE A 119 3.66 12.00 -11.21
CA PHE A 119 3.85 13.24 -11.94
C PHE A 119 3.08 13.25 -13.24
N LYS A 120 2.86 14.44 -13.79
CA LYS A 120 2.25 14.62 -15.10
C LYS A 120 3.36 14.66 -16.14
N ASP A 121 3.26 13.81 -17.15
CA ASP A 121 4.10 13.87 -18.33
C ASP A 121 3.90 15.23 -19.03
N ARG A 122 5.00 15.91 -19.36
CA ARG A 122 4.95 17.25 -19.95
C ARG A 122 4.55 17.23 -21.43
N GLU A 123 4.74 16.10 -22.10
CA GLU A 123 4.53 15.94 -23.53
C GLU A 123 3.20 15.25 -23.83
N GLU A 124 2.83 14.22 -23.06
CA GLU A 124 1.67 13.39 -23.37
C GLU A 124 0.38 13.73 -22.59
N ASP A 125 0.39 14.74 -21.72
CA ASP A 125 -0.69 15.08 -20.77
C ASP A 125 -1.12 13.90 -19.85
N LYS A 126 -0.37 12.80 -19.87
CA LYS A 126 -0.65 11.58 -19.11
C LYS A 126 -0.07 11.66 -17.72
N ARG A 127 -0.75 11.00 -16.78
CA ARG A 127 -0.25 10.88 -15.41
C ARG A 127 0.60 9.62 -15.30
N ILE A 128 1.86 9.77 -14.91
CA ILE A 128 2.78 8.67 -14.68
C ILE A 128 2.80 8.38 -13.18
N ILE A 129 2.45 7.14 -12.83
CA ILE A 129 2.34 6.65 -11.46
C ILE A 129 3.12 5.35 -11.36
N GLY A 130 3.97 5.22 -10.35
CA GLY A 130 4.72 4.00 -10.11
C GLY A 130 5.61 4.12 -8.89
N MET A 131 6.50 3.15 -8.72
CA MET A 131 7.40 3.06 -7.58
C MET A 131 8.80 2.65 -8.02
N VAL A 132 9.79 3.40 -7.55
CA VAL A 132 11.19 2.97 -7.57
C VAL A 132 11.43 2.19 -6.29
N ILE A 133 12.02 1.02 -6.43
CA ILE A 133 12.40 0.15 -5.31
C ILE A 133 13.92 0.02 -5.38
N LYS A 134 14.59 0.27 -4.27
CA LYS A 134 16.04 0.19 -4.17
C LYS A 134 16.46 -0.88 -3.17
N ASP A 135 17.59 -1.50 -3.43
CA ASP A 135 18.25 -2.43 -2.51
C ASP A 135 19.03 -1.69 -1.41
N GLU A 136 19.70 -2.44 -0.54
CA GLU A 136 20.52 -1.92 0.56
C GLU A 136 21.71 -1.06 0.08
N SER A 137 22.19 -1.29 -1.16
CA SER A 137 23.25 -0.49 -1.77
C SER A 137 22.75 0.85 -2.30
N GLY A 138 21.42 1.03 -2.38
CA GLY A 138 20.76 2.20 -2.94
C GLY A 138 20.60 2.15 -4.46
N GLU A 139 20.96 1.04 -5.10
CA GLU A 139 20.74 0.80 -6.52
C GLU A 139 19.27 0.47 -6.79
N SER A 140 18.78 0.86 -7.97
CA SER A 140 17.37 0.65 -8.32
C SER A 140 17.17 -0.75 -8.89
N ILE A 141 16.27 -1.50 -8.27
CA ILE A 141 15.95 -2.86 -8.70
C ILE A 141 15.22 -2.78 -10.06
N PRO A 142 15.78 -3.39 -11.11
CA PRO A 142 15.19 -3.36 -12.43
C PRO A 142 13.92 -4.21 -12.47
N ALA A 143 13.01 -3.88 -13.39
CA ALA A 143 11.87 -4.75 -13.67
C ALA A 143 12.36 -6.10 -14.18
N PHE A 144 11.83 -7.19 -13.62
CA PHE A 144 12.09 -8.55 -14.06
C PHE A 144 11.43 -8.81 -15.42
N TYR A 145 10.24 -8.25 -15.63
CA TYR A 145 9.54 -8.28 -16.91
C TYR A 145 9.66 -6.92 -17.58
N THR A 146 10.27 -6.89 -18.77
CA THR A 146 10.46 -5.68 -19.56
C THR A 146 9.80 -5.82 -20.92
N LYS A 147 9.78 -4.75 -21.70
CA LYS A 147 9.24 -4.83 -23.07
C LYS A 147 10.20 -5.59 -23.99
N GLU A 148 11.51 -5.43 -23.73
CA GLU A 148 12.61 -6.00 -24.50
C GLU A 148 12.82 -7.47 -24.15
N ASP A 149 12.71 -7.81 -22.87
CA ASP A 149 12.69 -9.17 -22.34
C ASP A 149 11.41 -9.37 -21.51
N PRO A 150 10.30 -9.74 -22.17
CA PRO A 150 9.05 -10.03 -21.46
C PRO A 150 9.09 -11.38 -20.76
N LYS A 151 10.09 -12.23 -21.04
CA LYS A 151 10.12 -13.63 -20.60
C LYS A 151 8.81 -14.31 -20.99
N ASP A 152 8.08 -14.85 -20.02
CA ASP A 152 6.77 -15.49 -20.21
C ASP A 152 5.58 -14.54 -20.01
N LEU A 153 5.82 -13.24 -19.76
CA LEU A 153 4.73 -12.27 -19.55
C LEU A 153 3.89 -12.16 -20.83
N PRO A 154 2.58 -12.48 -20.78
CA PRO A 154 1.73 -12.38 -21.95
C PRO A 154 1.59 -10.92 -22.40
N GLN A 155 1.38 -10.75 -23.70
CA GLN A 155 1.11 -9.42 -24.26
C GLN A 155 -0.37 -9.07 -24.11
N PRO A 156 -0.70 -7.79 -23.83
CA PRO A 156 -2.08 -7.34 -23.82
C PRO A 156 -2.69 -7.53 -25.21
N THR A 157 -3.96 -7.93 -25.25
CA THR A 157 -4.69 -8.15 -26.51
C THR A 157 -5.60 -6.96 -26.81
N GLN A 158 -5.86 -6.68 -28.08
CA GLN A 158 -6.74 -5.59 -28.46
C GLN A 158 -8.07 -6.14 -28.98
N ASN A 159 -9.18 -5.67 -28.43
CA ASN A 159 -10.50 -6.07 -28.90
C ASN A 159 -10.87 -5.37 -30.23
N ARG A 160 -11.98 -5.76 -30.86
CA ARG A 160 -12.45 -5.15 -32.13
C ARG A 160 -12.72 -3.64 -32.03
N LYS A 161 -12.93 -3.10 -30.81
CA LYS A 161 -13.13 -1.68 -30.52
C LYS A 161 -11.83 -0.91 -30.28
N LYS A 162 -10.66 -1.52 -30.49
CA LYS A 162 -9.34 -0.96 -30.21
C LYS A 162 -9.04 -0.72 -28.72
N GLU A 163 -9.82 -1.31 -27.82
CA GLU A 163 -9.56 -1.25 -26.39
C GLU A 163 -8.56 -2.36 -26.03
N TRP A 164 -7.56 -2.01 -25.22
CA TRP A 164 -6.57 -2.96 -24.72
C TRP A 164 -7.17 -3.77 -23.56
N ASN A 165 -7.03 -5.09 -23.65
CA ASN A 165 -7.37 -6.05 -22.62
C ASN A 165 -6.07 -6.55 -21.96
N TRP A 166 -5.94 -6.27 -20.67
CA TRP A 166 -4.79 -6.60 -19.83
C TRP A 166 -5.03 -7.79 -18.91
N THR A 167 -6.21 -8.42 -18.93
CA THR A 167 -6.62 -9.47 -17.98
C THR A 167 -5.60 -10.60 -17.89
N LYS A 168 -5.12 -11.13 -19.02
CA LYS A 168 -4.10 -12.20 -19.01
C LYS A 168 -2.77 -11.77 -18.40
N VAL A 169 -2.43 -10.48 -18.51
CA VAL A 169 -1.20 -9.92 -17.94
C VAL A 169 -1.34 -9.80 -16.42
N GLU A 170 -2.51 -9.37 -15.96
CA GLU A 170 -2.85 -9.27 -14.54
C GLU A 170 -2.87 -10.66 -13.91
N GLU A 171 -3.63 -11.61 -14.47
CA GLU A 171 -3.68 -13.02 -14.02
C GLU A 171 -2.28 -13.63 -13.92
N PHE A 172 -1.43 -13.43 -14.94
CA PHE A 172 -0.06 -13.95 -14.91
C PHE A 172 0.78 -13.32 -13.79
N LEU A 173 0.65 -12.01 -13.55
CA LEU A 173 1.45 -11.35 -12.51
C LEU A 173 0.96 -11.72 -11.11
N ASP A 174 -0.34 -11.98 -10.95
CA ASP A 174 -0.94 -12.46 -9.70
C ASP A 174 -0.50 -13.90 -9.41
N ASP A 175 -0.54 -14.80 -10.41
CA ASP A 175 -0.01 -16.16 -10.27
C ASP A 175 1.47 -16.15 -9.84
N ARG A 176 2.28 -15.27 -10.44
CA ARG A 176 3.69 -15.09 -10.10
C ARG A 176 3.90 -14.47 -8.73
N PHE A 177 2.93 -13.68 -8.24
CA PHE A 177 2.96 -13.14 -6.90
C PHE A 177 2.73 -14.24 -5.88
N ASP A 178 1.73 -15.10 -6.11
CA ASP A 178 1.43 -16.22 -5.22
C ASP A 178 2.62 -17.19 -5.12
N GLU A 179 3.21 -17.59 -6.26
CA GLU A 179 4.40 -18.45 -6.27
C GLU A 179 5.59 -17.82 -5.51
N TRP A 180 5.82 -16.52 -5.70
CA TRP A 180 6.86 -15.79 -5.01
C TRP A 180 6.57 -15.69 -3.51
N TYR A 181 5.33 -15.39 -3.14
CA TYR A 181 4.92 -15.30 -1.75
C TYR A 181 5.09 -16.64 -1.03
N GLU A 182 4.64 -17.73 -1.63
CA GLU A 182 4.80 -19.08 -1.09
C GLU A 182 6.28 -19.45 -0.88
N SER A 183 7.14 -19.03 -1.79
CA SER A 183 8.58 -19.34 -1.73
C SER A 183 9.31 -18.66 -0.57
N TYR A 184 8.80 -17.52 -0.09
CA TYR A 184 9.53 -16.66 0.86
C TYR A 184 8.80 -16.41 2.19
N PHE A 185 7.48 -16.52 2.23
CA PHE A 185 6.68 -16.07 3.38
C PHE A 185 5.70 -17.12 3.93
N ALA A 186 5.38 -18.18 3.20
CA ALA A 186 4.36 -19.17 3.62
C ALA A 186 4.66 -19.87 4.96
N GLU A 187 5.93 -20.06 5.32
CA GLU A 187 6.32 -20.67 6.61
C GLU A 187 6.07 -19.75 7.83
N THR A 188 5.73 -18.47 7.62
CA THR A 188 5.53 -17.46 8.69
C THR A 188 4.07 -17.37 9.15
N THR A 189 3.19 -18.22 8.64
CA THR A 189 1.75 -18.16 8.90
C THR A 189 1.37 -19.01 10.12
N GLU A 190 1.73 -18.59 11.34
CA GLU A 190 0.95 -18.97 12.53
C GLU A 190 -0.27 -18.05 12.64
N GLU A 191 -1.44 -18.64 12.89
CA GLU A 191 -2.78 -18.06 12.86
C GLU A 191 -2.88 -16.70 13.59
N VAL A 192 -3.21 -15.65 12.85
CA VAL A 192 -3.81 -14.44 13.46
C VAL A 192 -5.28 -14.73 13.66
N VAL A 193 -5.66 -15.04 14.90
CA VAL A 193 -7.05 -15.06 15.35
C VAL A 193 -7.65 -13.69 15.06
N GLU A 194 -8.71 -13.64 14.24
CA GLU A 194 -9.57 -12.48 14.04
C GLU A 194 -10.10 -12.00 15.40
N GLY A 195 -9.47 -10.97 15.94
CA GLY A 195 -10.09 -10.14 16.97
C GLY A 195 -10.98 -9.13 16.26
N ASP A 196 -12.29 -9.30 16.38
CA ASP A 196 -13.30 -8.29 16.05
C ASP A 196 -12.93 -6.95 16.67
N GLU A 197 -12.30 -6.04 15.91
CA GLU A 197 -12.30 -4.63 16.25
C GLU A 197 -13.67 -4.07 15.87
N GLU A 198 -14.59 -4.05 16.83
CA GLU A 198 -15.73 -3.13 16.82
C GLU A 198 -15.19 -1.72 16.53
N SER A 199 -15.41 -1.26 15.30
CA SER A 199 -15.39 0.17 15.01
C SER A 199 -16.25 0.87 16.06
N PRO A 200 -15.78 1.96 16.72
CA PRO A 200 -16.59 2.64 17.70
C PRO A 200 -17.85 3.17 17.02
N ASN A 201 -18.95 2.46 17.25
CA ASN A 201 -20.30 2.86 16.93
C ASN A 201 -20.64 4.03 17.85
N ILE A 202 -20.31 5.25 17.43
CA ILE A 202 -20.79 6.45 18.09
C ILE A 202 -22.26 6.58 17.70
N LYS A 203 -23.09 5.91 18.50
CA LYS A 203 -24.53 6.15 18.62
C LYS A 203 -24.77 7.65 18.71
N ASP A 204 -25.74 8.09 17.91
CA ASP A 204 -26.46 9.33 18.06
C ASP A 204 -26.73 9.61 19.55
N LYS A 205 -26.10 10.65 20.08
CA LYS A 205 -26.64 11.31 21.27
C LYS A 205 -27.66 12.32 20.79
N GLU A 206 -28.92 11.89 20.80
CA GLU A 206 -30.01 12.77 21.23
C GLU A 206 -29.59 13.49 22.51
N GLY A 207 -29.76 14.79 22.50
CA GLY A 207 -29.45 15.70 23.58
C GLY A 207 -30.05 17.05 23.24
N ASP A 208 -31.35 17.17 23.50
CA ASP A 208 -32.00 18.43 23.81
C ASP A 208 -31.07 19.35 24.61
N ASP A 209 -30.87 20.58 24.13
CA ASP A 209 -31.18 21.78 24.91
C ASP A 209 -30.93 23.03 24.04
N LEU A 210 -32.03 23.63 23.58
CA LEU A 210 -32.08 25.09 23.43
C LEU A 210 -31.82 25.70 24.81
N PRO A 211 -30.96 26.73 24.91
CA PRO A 211 -31.57 28.05 25.11
C PRO A 211 -30.79 29.23 24.47
N PHE A 212 -31.60 30.19 24.02
CA PHE A 212 -31.34 31.56 23.52
C PHE A 212 -30.95 31.71 22.05
#